data_AF-A0A2N2XQU7-F1
#
_entry.id   AF-A0A2N2XQU7-F1
#
_cell.length_a   1.000
_cell.length_b   1.000
_cell.length_c   1.000
_cell.angle_alpha   90.00
_cell.angle_beta   90.00
_cell.angle_gamma   90.00
#
_symmetry.space_group_name_H-M   'P 1'
#
loop_
_entity.id
_entity.type
_entity.pdbx_description
1 polymer ?
#
loop_
_entity_poly.entity_id
_entity_poly.type
_entity_poly.pdbx_seq_one_letter_code
_entity_poly.pdbx_strand_id
1 'polypeptide(L)'
;MMKTKLVVFVLFALTVNLIAQPKKDEPRTTRILFILDGSQSMLTEWESGTKMTVAQELLSDLVDSLADLSHVEMALRVYGHQKPVPPQDCNDTKLEVPFSKK
;
A
#
# COMPACT_ATOMS: atom_id res chain seq x y z
N MET A 1 -44.79 8.95 42.74
CA MET A 1 -44.36 7.70 42.06
C MET A 1 -44.39 7.76 40.53
N MET A 2 -45.43 8.33 39.89
CA MET A 2 -45.53 8.34 38.41
C MET A 2 -44.48 9.22 37.70
N LYS A 3 -44.17 10.40 38.26
CA LYS A 3 -43.18 11.34 37.70
C LYS A 3 -41.75 10.79 37.69
N THR A 4 -41.36 10.05 38.75
CA THR A 4 -40.04 9.43 38.86
C THR A 4 -39.85 8.31 37.84
N LYS A 5 -40.90 7.51 37.58
CA LYS A 5 -40.88 6.48 36.54
C LYS A 5 -40.78 7.08 35.13
N LEU A 6 -41.43 8.22 34.89
CA LEU A 6 -41.36 8.95 33.62
C LEU A 6 -39.95 9.50 33.36
N VAL A 7 -39.29 10.06 34.38
CA VAL A 7 -37.91 10.54 34.26
C VAL A 7 -36.94 9.40 33.94
N VAL A 8 -37.08 8.26 34.62
CA VAL A 8 -36.25 7.06 34.34
C VAL A 8 -36.48 6.54 32.92
N PHE A 9 -37.73 6.54 32.44
CA PHE A 9 -38.06 6.12 31.08
C PHE A 9 -37.47 7.05 30.01
N VAL A 10 -37.51 8.37 30.23
CA VAL A 10 -36.90 9.36 29.32
C VAL A 10 -35.37 9.23 29.32
N LEU A 11 -34.75 9.04 30.48
CA LEU A 11 -33.31 8.84 30.59
C LEU A 11 -32.86 7.56 29.85
N PHE A 12 -33.63 6.49 29.98
CA PHE A 12 -33.39 5.23 29.27
C PHE A 12 -33.51 5.41 27.74
N ALA A 13 -34.55 6.10 27.27
CA ALA A 13 -34.77 6.37 25.85
C ALA A 13 -33.63 7.21 25.21
N LEU A 14 -33.01 8.13 25.95
CA LEU A 14 -31.84 8.88 25.45
C LEU A 14 -30.59 8.00 25.26
N THR A 15 -30.39 6.97 26.09
CA THR A 15 -29.20 6.10 25.98
C THR A 15 -29.23 5.19 24.75
N VAL A 16 -30.42 4.84 24.24
CA VAL A 16 -30.56 3.94 23.09
C VAL A 16 -30.06 4.57 21.78
N ASN A 17 -30.10 5.90 21.67
CA ASN A 17 -29.65 6.64 20.48
C ASN A 17 -28.12 6.68 20.32
N LEU A 18 -27.35 6.42 21.40
CA LEU A 18 -25.88 6.42 21.35
C LEU A 18 -25.28 5.15 20.71
N ILE A 19 -26.06 4.05 20.62
CA ILE A 19 -25.57 2.74 20.16
C ILE A 19 -25.74 2.58 18.64
N ALA A 20 -26.50 3.46 17.98
CA ALA A 20 -26.88 3.33 16.56
C ALA A 20 -25.92 4.02 15.56
N GLN A 21 -24.71 4.42 15.97
CA GLN A 21 -23.76 4.98 14.99
C GLN A 21 -23.30 3.87 14.03
N PRO A 22 -23.42 4.06 12.70
CA PRO A 22 -22.90 3.10 11.75
C PRO A 22 -21.40 2.97 11.97
N LYS A 23 -20.91 1.73 12.15
CA LYS A 23 -19.47 1.47 12.17
C LYS A 23 -18.88 2.01 10.87
N LYS A 24 -17.93 2.93 10.99
CA LYS A 24 -17.15 3.39 9.85
C LYS A 24 -16.42 2.15 9.31
N ASP A 25 -16.68 1.78 8.06
CA ASP A 25 -15.95 0.68 7.43
C ASP A 25 -14.46 1.01 7.47
N GLU A 26 -13.69 0.22 8.22
CA GLU A 26 -12.24 0.34 8.23
C GLU A 26 -11.74 0.10 6.79
N PRO A 27 -10.84 0.95 6.28
CA PRO A 27 -10.33 0.79 4.91
C PRO A 27 -9.66 -0.58 4.77
N ARG A 28 -10.07 -1.34 3.76
CA ARG A 28 -9.49 -2.65 3.47
C ARG A 28 -8.03 -2.48 3.09
N THR A 29 -7.19 -3.43 3.51
CA THR A 29 -5.78 -3.44 3.15
C THR A 29 -5.61 -3.64 1.64
N THR A 30 -4.98 -2.68 0.98
CA THR A 30 -4.58 -2.72 -0.43
C THR A 30 -3.12 -3.14 -0.52
N ARG A 31 -2.82 -4.15 -1.35
CA ARG A 31 -1.45 -4.65 -1.56
C ARG A 31 -0.97 -4.31 -2.95
N ILE A 32 0.14 -3.58 -3.04
CA ILE A 32 0.76 -3.19 -4.29
C ILE A 32 2.14 -3.85 -4.40
N LEU A 33 2.31 -4.73 -5.39
CA LEU A 33 3.62 -5.29 -5.74
C LEU A 33 4.19 -4.51 -6.93
N PHE A 34 5.27 -3.77 -6.69
CA PHE A 34 6.05 -3.17 -7.75
C PHE A 34 6.93 -4.22 -8.42
N ILE A 35 6.92 -4.25 -9.75
CA ILE A 35 7.78 -5.11 -10.56
C ILE A 35 8.70 -4.19 -11.36
N LEU A 36 9.99 -4.24 -11.07
CA LEU A 36 11.01 -3.41 -11.72
C LEU A 36 11.86 -4.28 -12.66
N ASP A 37 12.01 -3.82 -13.91
CA ASP A 37 12.99 -4.35 -14.85
C ASP A 37 14.40 -3.93 -14.39
N GLY A 38 15.27 -4.91 -14.14
CA GLY A 38 16.68 -4.72 -13.78
C GLY A 38 17.63 -5.28 -14.83
N SER A 39 17.15 -5.57 -16.04
CA SER A 39 17.93 -6.11 -17.14
C SER A 39 18.98 -5.12 -17.65
N GLN A 40 19.97 -5.62 -18.40
CA GLN A 40 21.00 -4.80 -19.04
C GLN A 40 20.44 -3.67 -19.93
N SER A 41 19.24 -3.86 -20.51
CA SER A 41 18.58 -2.86 -21.35
C SER A 41 18.19 -1.58 -20.61
N MET A 42 18.16 -1.63 -19.28
CA MET A 42 17.87 -0.50 -18.40
C MET A 42 19.06 0.44 -18.22
N LEU A 43 20.27 0.04 -18.63
CA LEU A 43 21.46 0.89 -18.63
C LEU A 43 21.53 1.83 -19.84
N THR A 44 20.62 1.68 -20.82
CA THR A 44 20.55 2.57 -21.97
C THR A 44 20.05 3.96 -21.55
N GLU A 45 20.63 5.00 -22.16
CA GLU A 45 20.19 6.39 -22.01
C GLU A 45 18.72 6.57 -22.42
N TRP A 46 18.00 7.39 -21.65
CA TRP A 46 16.61 7.77 -21.82
C TRP A 46 16.37 9.16 -21.26
N GLU A 47 16.15 10.12 -22.15
CA GLU A 47 15.90 11.53 -21.80
C GLU A 47 16.98 12.12 -20.87
N SER A 48 16.70 12.26 -19.58
CA SER A 48 17.53 12.92 -18.57
C SER A 48 18.56 12.00 -17.90
N GLY A 49 18.55 10.70 -18.15
CA GLY A 49 19.52 9.75 -17.60
C GLY A 49 19.33 8.34 -18.14
N THR A 50 19.87 7.31 -17.48
CA THR A 50 19.58 5.93 -17.90
C THR A 50 18.12 5.57 -17.63
N LYS A 51 17.54 4.62 -18.37
CA LYS A 51 16.18 4.11 -18.06
C LYS A 51 16.05 3.68 -16.60
N MET A 52 17.11 3.10 -16.03
CA MET A 52 17.18 2.70 -14.63
C MET A 52 17.12 3.90 -13.68
N THR A 53 17.79 5.01 -14.01
CA THR A 53 17.71 6.26 -13.24
C THR A 53 16.29 6.81 -13.25
N VAL A 54 15.71 6.97 -14.44
CA VAL A 54 14.35 7.50 -14.61
C VAL A 54 13.32 6.61 -13.91
N ALA A 55 13.45 5.28 -14.02
CA ALA A 55 12.56 4.34 -13.35
C ALA A 55 12.64 4.42 -11.82
N GLN A 56 13.84 4.63 -11.26
CA GLN A 56 14.01 4.82 -9.81
C GLN A 56 13.38 6.11 -9.31
N GLU A 57 13.52 7.21 -10.04
CA GLU A 57 12.89 8.49 -9.70
C GLU A 57 11.37 8.35 -9.69
N LEU A 58 10.78 7.81 -10.76
CA LEU A 58 9.33 7.58 -10.86
C LEU A 58 8.80 6.63 -9.78
N LEU A 59 9.54 5.56 -9.49
CA LEU A 59 9.15 4.62 -8.44
C LEU A 59 9.22 5.26 -7.05
N SER A 60 10.23 6.09 -6.80
CA SER A 60 10.38 6.80 -5.52
C SER A 60 9.24 7.79 -5.29
N ASP A 61 8.93 8.62 -6.30
CA ASP A 61 7.81 9.56 -6.25
C ASP A 61 6.48 8.85 -6.00
N LEU A 62 6.28 7.69 -6.65
CA LEU A 62 5.08 6.88 -6.47
C LEU A 62 5.00 6.29 -5.05
N VAL A 63 6.09 5.75 -4.53
CA VAL A 63 6.15 5.21 -3.15
C VAL A 63 5.90 6.31 -2.13
N ASP A 64 6.50 7.49 -2.32
CA ASP A 64 6.30 8.64 -1.44
C ASP A 64 4.84 9.11 -1.46
N SER A 65 4.19 9.13 -2.64
CA SER A 65 2.77 9.48 -2.75
C SER A 65 1.82 8.53 -2.00
N LEU A 66 2.26 7.29 -1.75
CA LEU A 66 1.47 6.25 -1.08
C LEU A 66 1.85 6.09 0.41
N ALA A 67 2.94 6.72 0.86
CA ALA A 67 3.56 6.46 2.16
C ALA A 67 2.65 6.80 3.36
N ASP A 68 1.72 7.73 3.20
CA ASP A 68 0.79 8.18 4.26
C ASP A 68 -0.50 7.36 4.33
N LEU A 69 -0.70 6.41 3.41
CA LEU A 69 -1.88 5.55 3.39
C LEU A 69 -1.70 4.33 4.30
N SER A 70 -2.23 4.41 5.52
CA SER A 70 -2.12 3.35 6.54
C SER A 70 -2.71 1.98 6.15
N HIS A 71 -3.56 1.94 5.13
CA HIS A 71 -4.18 0.72 4.62
C HIS A 71 -3.44 0.16 3.39
N VAL A 72 -2.32 0.74 2.98
CA VAL A 72 -1.52 0.27 1.84
C VAL A 72 -0.29 -0.48 2.34
N GLU A 73 -0.12 -1.71 1.85
CA GLU A 73 1.11 -2.50 2.01
C GLU A 73 1.82 -2.56 0.65
N MET A 74 3.12 -2.31 0.63
CA MET A 74 3.94 -2.29 -0.59
C MET A 74 5.01 -3.37 -0.56
N ALA A 75 5.37 -3.88 -1.74
CA ALA A 75 6.46 -4.83 -1.95
C ALA A 75 7.18 -4.52 -3.26
N LEU A 76 8.44 -4.97 -3.39
CA LEU A 76 9.25 -4.80 -4.58
C LEU A 76 9.82 -6.15 -5.05
N ARG A 77 9.55 -6.48 -6.30
CA ARG A 77 10.19 -7.57 -7.02
C ARG A 77 10.99 -7.00 -8.19
N VAL A 78 12.21 -7.46 -8.36
CA VAL A 78 13.08 -7.07 -9.48
C VAL A 78 13.37 -8.31 -10.33
N TYR A 79 13.49 -8.14 -11.64
CA TYR A 79 13.87 -9.22 -12.56
C TYR A 79 15.06 -8.84 -13.44
N GLY A 80 15.82 -9.84 -13.89
CA GLY A 80 16.94 -9.68 -14.81
C GLY A 80 18.20 -9.05 -14.22
N HIS A 81 18.27 -8.92 -12.88
CA HIS A 81 19.36 -8.23 -12.17
C HIS A 81 20.28 -9.17 -11.39
N GLN A 82 19.95 -10.46 -11.23
CA GLN A 82 20.74 -11.36 -10.39
C GLN A 82 21.88 -12.04 -11.14
N LYS A 83 21.77 -12.21 -12.47
CA LYS A 83 22.75 -12.93 -13.28
C LYS A 83 23.21 -12.08 -14.47
N PRO A 84 24.52 -12.13 -14.82
CA PRO A 84 25.00 -11.49 -16.03
C PRO A 84 24.46 -12.20 -17.28
N VAL A 85 24.15 -11.41 -18.31
CA VAL A 85 23.80 -11.91 -19.65
C VAL A 85 25.04 -11.75 -20.54
N PRO A 86 25.44 -12.77 -21.35
CA PRO A 86 24.83 -14.09 -21.56
C PRO A 86 25.37 -15.22 -20.64
N PRO A 87 24.61 -16.34 -20.45
CA PRO A 87 23.33 -16.69 -21.09
C PRO A 87 22.10 -15.99 -20.48
N GLN A 88 21.02 -15.89 -21.23
CA GLN A 88 19.76 -15.32 -20.75
C GLN A 88 19.02 -16.31 -19.84
N ASP A 89 18.66 -15.87 -18.63
CA ASP A 89 17.84 -16.63 -17.68
C ASP A 89 16.47 -15.97 -17.50
N CYS A 90 15.43 -16.57 -18.09
CA CYS A 90 14.06 -16.05 -17.99
C CYS A 90 13.43 -16.23 -16.58
N ASN A 91 14.12 -16.92 -15.66
CA ASN A 91 13.68 -17.09 -14.27
C ASN A 91 14.44 -16.17 -13.29
N ASP A 92 15.29 -15.28 -13.80
CA ASP A 92 15.98 -14.28 -12.98
C ASP A 92 14.97 -13.27 -12.43
N THR A 93 14.39 -13.57 -11.27
CA THR A 93 13.50 -12.67 -10.55
C THR A 93 13.58 -12.93 -9.05
N LYS A 94 13.59 -11.84 -8.26
CA LYS A 94 13.64 -11.91 -6.81
C LYS A 94 12.71 -10.89 -6.16
N LEU A 95 12.02 -11.33 -5.12
CA LEU A 95 11.32 -10.45 -4.19
C LEU A 95 12.38 -9.77 -3.31
N GLU A 96 12.70 -8.52 -3.62
CA GLU A 96 13.73 -7.76 -2.90
C GLU A 96 13.18 -7.15 -1.61
N VAL A 97 11.94 -6.67 -1.64
CA VAL A 97 11.23 -6.16 -0.46
C VAL A 97 9.91 -6.91 -0.34
N PRO A 98 9.71 -7.71 0.72
CA PRO A 98 8.43 -8.36 0.95
C PRO A 98 7.37 -7.35 1.40
N PHE A 99 6.10 -7.74 1.32
CA PHE A 99 5.03 -6.97 1.95
C PHE A 99 5.30 -6.82 3.45
N SER A 100 5.28 -5.59 3.93
CA SER A 100 5.30 -5.30 5.35
C SER A 100 4.18 -4.34 5.69
N LYS A 101 3.62 -4.53 6.88
CA LYS A 101 2.85 -3.49 7.53
C LYS A 101 3.82 -2.39 7.97
N LYS A 102 3.37 -1.15 7.85
CA LYS A 102 4.03 -0.01 8.48
C LYS A 102 3.81 -0.05 9.99
#